data_AF-A0A9E4V5I3-F1
#
_entry.id   AF-A0A9E4V5I3-F1
#
_cell.length_a   1.000
_cell.length_b   1.000
_cell.length_c   1.000
_cell.angle_alpha   90.00
_cell.angle_beta   90.00
_cell.angle_gamma   90.00
#
_symmetry.space_group_name_H-M   'P 1'
#
loop_
_entity.id
_entity.type
_entity.pdbx_description
1 polymer ?
#
loop_
_entity_poly.entity_id
_entity_poly.type
_entity_poly.pdbx_seq_one_letter_code
_entity_poly.pdbx_strand_id
1 'polypeptide(L)' 'LMLGTALAPAIGYDAAAAIAKEASAKGTTIREMAKEKTDLSDAELDELLNLENMTEPGIGAGGAGGGG' A
#
# COMPACT_ATOMS: atom_id res chain seq x y z
N LEU A 1 -4.20 -9.71 5.16
CA LEU A 1 -5.00 -9.74 3.91
C LEU A 1 -5.84 -8.47 3.71
N MET A 2 -5.74 -7.43 4.55
CA MET A 2 -6.56 -6.20 4.43
C MET A 2 -5.85 -5.05 3.68
N LEU A 3 -4.53 -4.95 3.76
CA LEU A 3 -3.75 -3.87 3.11
C LEU A 3 -3.87 -3.77 1.58
N GLY A 4 -4.17 -4.87 0.91
CA GLY A 4 -4.39 -4.86 -0.55
C GLY A 4 -5.71 -4.21 -0.94
N THR A 5 -6.76 -4.44 -0.14
CA THR A 5 -8.13 -4.05 -0.49
C THR A 5 -8.37 -2.55 -0.44
N ALA A 6 -7.54 -1.80 0.27
CA ALA A 6 -7.63 -0.33 0.30
C ALA A 6 -7.36 0.32 -1.06
N LEU A 7 -6.64 -0.38 -1.96
CA LEU A 7 -6.39 0.09 -3.32
C LEU A 7 -7.55 -0.23 -4.27
N ALA A 8 -8.47 -1.14 -3.90
CA ALA A 8 -9.57 -1.57 -4.76
C ALA A 8 -10.45 -0.44 -5.35
N PRO A 9 -10.80 0.66 -4.64
CA PRO A 9 -11.55 1.77 -5.24
C PRO A 9 -10.76 2.55 -6.31
N ALA A 10 -9.42 2.51 -6.28
CA ALA A 10 -8.59 3.24 -7.24
C ALA A 10 -8.20 2.39 -8.46
N ILE A 11 -7.86 1.12 -8.26
CA ILE A 11 -7.29 0.25 -9.31
C ILE A 11 -8.11 -1.02 -9.57
N GLY A 12 -9.21 -1.20 -8.84
CA GLY A 12 -10.02 -2.42 -8.88
C GLY A 12 -9.53 -3.53 -7.96
N TYR A 13 -10.45 -4.41 -7.57
CA TYR A 13 -10.19 -5.50 -6.62
C TYR A 13 -9.16 -6.51 -7.14
N ASP A 14 -9.21 -6.86 -8.43
CA ASP A 14 -8.28 -7.84 -9.02
C ASP A 14 -6.83 -7.35 -9.00
N ALA A 15 -6.60 -6.07 -9.36
CA ALA A 15 -5.28 -5.47 -9.34
C ALA A 15 -4.75 -5.31 -7.91
N ALA A 16 -5.60 -4.85 -6.99
CA ALA A 16 -5.32 -4.79 -5.56
C ALA A 16 -4.88 -6.15 -4.98
N ALA A 17 -5.61 -7.22 -5.31
CA ALA A 17 -5.29 -8.57 -4.86
C ALA A 17 -3.97 -9.10 -5.46
N ALA A 18 -3.69 -8.78 -6.73
CA ALA A 18 -2.44 -9.14 -7.38
C ALA A 18 -1.24 -8.47 -6.72
N ILE A 19 -1.33 -7.16 -6.47
CA ILE A 19 -0.28 -6.37 -5.79
C ILE A 19 -0.02 -6.92 -4.38
N ALA A 20 -1.05 -7.22 -3.61
CA ALA A 20 -0.90 -7.76 -2.25
C ALA A 20 -0.21 -9.13 -2.23
N LYS A 21 -0.58 -10.02 -3.16
CA LYS A 21 0.07 -11.33 -3.30
C LYS A 21 1.53 -11.19 -3.69
N GLU A 22 1.84 -10.28 -4.61
CA GLU A 22 3.20 -10.11 -5.10
C GLU A 22 4.10 -9.42 -4.09
N ALA A 23 3.60 -8.40 -3.38
CA ALA A 23 4.30 -7.77 -2.26
C ALA A 23 4.67 -8.82 -1.20
N SER A 24 3.70 -9.69 -0.84
CA SER A 24 3.94 -10.78 0.10
C SER A 24 4.94 -11.82 -0.42
N ALA A 25 4.95 -12.11 -1.72
CA ALA A 25 5.87 -13.08 -2.33
C ALA A 25 7.30 -12.53 -2.46
N LYS A 26 7.43 -11.23 -2.76
CA LYS A 26 8.72 -10.54 -2.88
C LYS A 26 9.28 -10.07 -1.54
N GLY A 27 8.46 -10.03 -0.49
CA GLY A 27 8.84 -9.45 0.81
C GLY A 27 8.93 -7.92 0.78
N THR A 28 8.23 -7.27 -0.15
CA THR A 28 8.18 -5.82 -0.29
C THR A 28 6.88 -5.27 0.29
N THR A 29 6.78 -3.95 0.45
CA THR A 29 5.55 -3.34 0.93
C THR A 29 4.51 -3.21 -0.19
N ILE A 30 3.22 -3.21 0.17
CA ILE A 30 2.13 -2.98 -0.80
C ILE A 30 2.24 -1.59 -1.43
N ARG A 31 2.71 -0.60 -0.66
CA ARG A 31 3.00 0.75 -1.17
C ARG A 31 4.02 0.72 -2.30
N GLU A 32 5.16 0.06 -2.11
CA GLU A 32 6.20 -0.03 -3.13
C GLU A 32 5.72 -0.76 -4.38
N MET A 33 5.01 -1.88 -4.21
CA MET A 33 4.44 -2.59 -5.35
C MET A 33 3.36 -1.80 -6.06
N ALA A 34 2.54 -1.03 -5.34
CA ALA A 34 1.54 -0.18 -5.96
C ALA A 34 2.20 0.96 -6.75
N LYS A 35 3.26 1.61 -6.24
CA LYS A 35 4.03 2.62 -7.00
C LYS A 35 4.64 2.05 -8.28
N GLU A 36 5.08 0.80 -8.26
CA GLU A 36 5.73 0.19 -9.42
C GLU A 36 4.71 -0.32 -10.45
N LYS A 37 3.55 -0.79 -9.99
CA LYS A 37 2.54 -1.44 -10.84
C LYS A 37 1.38 -0.55 -11.26
N THR A 38 1.28 0.65 -10.69
CA THR A 38 0.19 1.59 -10.94
C THR A 38 0.77 2.97 -11.17
N ASP A 39 0.02 3.83 -11.85
CA ASP A 39 0.39 5.23 -12.07
C ASP A 39 0.02 6.13 -10.87
N LEU A 40 -0.28 5.54 -9.70
CA LEU A 40 -0.64 6.28 -8.50
C LEU A 40 0.56 7.03 -7.94
N SER A 41 0.35 8.30 -7.64
CA SER A 41 1.33 9.13 -6.96
C SER A 41 1.50 8.72 -5.50
N ASP A 42 2.61 9.12 -4.88
CA ASP A 42 2.84 8.94 -3.45
C ASP A 42 1.68 9.46 -2.60
N ALA A 43 1.10 10.60 -2.98
CA ALA A 43 -0.01 11.22 -2.25
C ALA A 43 -1.30 10.39 -2.35
N GLU A 44 -1.62 9.86 -3.53
CA GLU A 44 -2.79 8.99 -3.72
C GLU A 44 -2.63 7.68 -2.96
N LEU A 45 -1.44 7.09 -2.99
CA LEU A 45 -1.17 5.89 -2.20
C LEU A 45 -1.20 6.17 -0.71
N ASP A 46 -0.73 7.33 -0.28
CA ASP A 46 -0.82 7.73 1.12
C ASP A 46 -2.28 7.90 1.54
N GLU A 47 -3.13 8.57 0.75
CA GLU A 47 -4.57 8.66 1.05
C GLU A 47 -5.26 7.29 1.06
N LEU A 48 -5.03 6.46 0.04
CA LEU A 48 -5.66 5.15 -0.08
C LEU A 48 -5.23 4.21 1.05
N LEU A 49 -3.93 4.17 1.36
CA LEU A 49 -3.38 3.32 2.43
C LEU A 49 -3.55 3.95 3.83
N ASN A 50 -3.79 5.26 3.94
CA ASN A 50 -4.12 5.92 5.22
C ASN A 50 -5.56 5.70 5.65
N LEU A 51 -6.49 5.39 4.74
CA LEU A 51 -7.85 5.02 5.14
C LEU A 51 -7.85 3.80 6.07
N GLU A 52 -6.87 2.89 5.95
CA GLU A 52 -6.69 1.77 6.88
C GLU A 52 -6.14 2.22 8.26
N ASN A 53 -5.40 3.33 8.33
CA ASN A 53 -4.93 3.93 9.58
C ASN A 53 -6.09 4.55 10.40
N MET A 54 -7.30 4.70 9.84
CA MET A 54 -8.48 5.02 10.65
C MET A 54 -9.00 3.82 11.46
N THR A 55 -8.54 2.58 11.20
CA THR A 55 -9.06 1.36 11.83
C THR A 55 -8.08 0.51 12.64
N GLU A 56 -6.81 0.90 12.81
CA GLU A 56 -5.93 0.19 13.75
C GLU A 56 -4.89 1.12 14.43
N PRO A 57 -4.79 1.13 15.77
CA PRO A 57 -3.84 1.95 16.49
C PRO A 57 -2.44 1.32 16.46
N GLY A 58 -1.61 1.81 15.54
CA GLY A 58 -0.16 1.79 15.66
C GLY A 58 0.54 0.45 15.37
N ILE A 59 1.76 0.58 14.82
CA ILE A 59 2.80 -0.45 14.57
C ILE A 59 2.81 -0.98 13.12
N GLY A 60 3.67 -0.39 12.28
CA GLY A 60 4.20 -1.10 11.10
C GLY A 60 4.69 -0.26 9.93
N ALA A 61 5.98 0.09 9.95
CA ALA A 61 6.85 0.23 8.77
C ALA A 61 6.49 1.28 7.70
N GLY A 62 6.85 2.53 7.98
CA GLY A 62 6.91 3.60 6.98
C GLY A 62 7.79 4.77 7.44
N GLY A 63 8.91 4.46 8.10
CA GLY A 63 9.86 5.46 8.61
C GLY A 63 11.28 5.11 8.19
N ALA A 64 11.53 5.05 6.88
CA ALA A 64 12.89 5.13 6.34
C ALA A 64 13.01 6.45 5.57
N GLY A 65 13.77 7.38 6.15
CA GLY A 65 14.15 8.68 5.61
C GLY A 65 14.07 9.74 6.72
N GLY A 66 15.13 10.38 7.20
CA GLY A 66 16.53 10.42 6.79
C GLY A 66 17.10 11.78 7.22
N GLY A 67 18.34 11.79 7.72
CA GLY A 67 19.22 12.98 7.74
C GLY A 67 19.14 13.91 8.96
N GLY A 68 20.25 14.00 9.70
CA GLY A 68 20.53 15.03 10.72
C GLY A 68 21.13 14.48 11.99
#